data_AF-A0A4D6GTP0-F1
#
_entry.id   AF-A0A4D6GTP0-F1
#
_cell.length_a   1.000
_cell.length_b   1.000
_cell.length_c   1.000
_cell.angle_alpha   90.00
_cell.angle_beta   90.00
_cell.angle_gamma   90.00
#
_symmetry.space_group_name_H-M   'P 1'
#
loop_
_entity.id
_entity.type
_entity.pdbx_description
1 polymer ?
#
loop_
_entity_poly.entity_id
_entity_poly.type
_entity_poly.pdbx_seq_one_letter_code
_entity_poly.pdbx_strand_id
1 'polypeptide(L)'
;MTRPPDLLADVLDGIDALLVFSPSGSYYDRVDDVEGVDVVVVATENAVGAETFVELPLAFDDVREQIRFGIEGALSEGVVADGDELGCVAPFLSEEVDMVTRTRANAGTQSSVYELFASTRAEPGVIRDVFDVAIELGRKGQKGKPVGALFVVGDAGKVMTKSRPLSYNPFEKSHVHVGDPIVNVMLKEFSRLDGAFVISDSGKIVSSYRYLEPGAEGTDIPKGLGARHMAAGAITRDTNAVAIVLSESDGLVRAFRNGELVLELDPEDN
;
A
#
# COMPACT_ATOMS: atom_id res chain seq x y z
N MET A 1 -45.38 1.06 3.92
CA MET A 1 -44.24 1.26 3.00
C MET A 1 -43.11 1.82 3.84
N THR A 2 -42.00 1.11 3.94
CA THR A 2 -40.79 1.54 4.65
C THR A 2 -40.27 2.81 3.99
N ARG A 3 -39.92 3.85 4.78
CA ARG A 3 -39.34 5.07 4.21
C ARG A 3 -37.85 4.86 3.99
N PRO A 4 -37.22 5.59 3.04
CA PRO A 4 -35.78 5.48 2.80
C PRO A 4 -34.89 5.58 4.06
N PRO A 5 -35.16 6.47 5.05
CA PRO A 5 -34.38 6.51 6.29
C PRO A 5 -34.50 5.26 7.15
N ASP A 6 -35.67 4.61 7.13
CA ASP A 6 -35.91 3.40 7.92
C ASP A 6 -35.06 2.23 7.36
N LEU A 7 -34.81 2.19 6.03
CA LEU A 7 -33.91 1.21 5.41
C LEU A 7 -32.44 1.39 5.81
N LEU A 8 -31.98 2.63 6.01
CA LEU A 8 -30.61 2.90 6.46
C LEU A 8 -30.44 2.53 7.94
N ALA A 9 -31.47 2.78 8.75
CA ALA A 9 -31.48 2.32 10.14
C ALA A 9 -31.32 0.80 10.23
N ASP A 10 -32.02 0.04 9.39
CA ASP A 10 -31.89 -1.43 9.35
C ASP A 10 -30.44 -1.90 9.04
N VAL A 11 -29.67 -1.13 8.27
CA VAL A 11 -28.26 -1.46 7.95
C VAL A 11 -27.34 -1.17 9.14
N LEU A 12 -27.57 -0.08 9.86
CA LEU A 12 -26.71 0.37 10.96
C LEU A 12 -27.16 -0.12 12.34
N ASP A 13 -28.31 -0.78 12.44
CA ASP A 13 -28.84 -1.25 13.72
C ASP A 13 -27.94 -2.33 14.35
N GLY A 14 -27.57 -2.09 15.61
CA GLY A 14 -26.76 -3.01 16.41
C GLY A 14 -25.33 -3.20 15.90
N ILE A 15 -24.72 -2.17 15.30
CA ILE A 15 -23.27 -2.15 15.07
C ILE A 15 -22.53 -1.85 16.38
N ASP A 16 -21.36 -2.44 16.53
CA ASP A 16 -20.46 -2.22 17.66
C ASP A 16 -19.57 -0.99 17.42
N ALA A 17 -19.14 -0.75 16.17
CA ALA A 17 -18.33 0.41 15.80
C ALA A 17 -18.66 0.93 14.38
N LEU A 18 -18.39 2.22 14.17
CA LEU A 18 -18.54 2.93 12.90
C LEU A 18 -17.16 3.35 12.36
N LEU A 19 -16.70 2.67 11.31
CA LEU A 19 -15.47 3.03 10.60
C LEU A 19 -15.79 4.08 9.54
N VAL A 20 -15.16 5.24 9.67
CA VAL A 20 -15.36 6.41 8.81
C VAL A 20 -14.11 6.62 7.95
N PHE A 21 -14.21 6.33 6.66
CA PHE A 21 -13.08 6.35 5.74
C PHE A 21 -12.90 7.74 5.13
N SER A 22 -11.71 8.32 5.31
CA SER A 22 -11.29 9.62 4.76
C SER A 22 -12.35 10.74 4.87
N PRO A 23 -12.95 11.01 6.04
CA PRO A 23 -14.01 12.01 6.17
C PRO A 23 -13.50 13.44 5.95
N SER A 24 -14.37 14.29 5.41
CA SER A 24 -14.20 15.74 5.55
C SER A 24 -14.47 16.17 6.99
N GLY A 25 -13.89 17.29 7.43
CA GLY A 25 -14.13 17.81 8.79
C GLY A 25 -15.61 18.05 9.08
N SER A 26 -16.37 18.57 8.11
CA SER A 26 -17.82 18.80 8.26
C SER A 26 -18.63 17.51 8.34
N TYR A 27 -18.15 16.40 7.76
CA TYR A 27 -18.78 15.11 7.92
C TYR A 27 -18.42 14.50 9.28
N TYR A 28 -17.16 14.58 9.70
CA TYR A 28 -16.69 14.11 11.00
C TYR A 28 -17.46 14.77 12.16
N ASP A 29 -17.62 16.10 12.15
CA ASP A 29 -18.39 16.85 13.15
C ASP A 29 -19.85 16.37 13.28
N ARG A 30 -20.41 15.73 12.24
CA ARG A 30 -21.78 15.21 12.27
C ARG A 30 -21.89 13.80 12.80
N VAL A 31 -20.80 13.02 12.75
CA VAL A 31 -20.78 11.61 13.14
C VAL A 31 -20.10 11.38 14.49
N ASP A 32 -19.19 12.26 14.90
CA ASP A 32 -18.49 12.22 16.21
C ASP A 32 -19.47 12.32 17.40
N ASP A 33 -20.59 13.01 17.21
CA ASP A 33 -21.65 13.17 18.22
C ASP A 33 -22.70 12.04 18.22
N VAL A 34 -22.48 10.94 17.49
CA VAL A 34 -23.46 9.83 17.43
C VAL A 34 -23.40 9.01 18.71
N GLU A 35 -24.44 9.12 19.53
CA GLU A 35 -24.54 8.35 20.78
C GLU A 35 -24.65 6.83 20.52
N GLY A 36 -23.83 6.06 21.24
CA GLY A 36 -23.98 4.61 21.36
C GLY A 36 -23.18 3.77 20.37
N VAL A 37 -22.28 4.37 19.60
CA VAL A 37 -21.36 3.65 18.70
C VAL A 37 -19.97 4.27 18.78
N ASP A 38 -18.93 3.45 18.84
CA ASP A 38 -17.54 3.92 18.79
C ASP A 38 -17.18 4.34 17.35
N VAL A 39 -16.79 5.61 17.18
CA VAL A 39 -16.40 6.15 15.87
C VAL A 39 -14.90 5.99 15.68
N VAL A 40 -14.51 5.35 14.57
CA VAL A 40 -13.12 5.08 14.21
C VAL A 40 -12.83 5.75 12.88
N VAL A 41 -11.92 6.72 12.84
CA VAL A 41 -11.49 7.31 11.58
C VAL A 41 -10.41 6.44 10.94
N VAL A 42 -10.58 6.15 9.66
CA VAL A 42 -9.63 5.35 8.88
C VAL A 42 -9.18 6.18 7.69
N ALA A 43 -7.93 6.65 7.69
CA ALA A 43 -7.40 7.49 6.61
C ALA A 43 -5.87 7.43 6.58
N THR A 44 -5.26 8.02 5.55
CA THR A 44 -3.79 8.14 5.45
C THR A 44 -3.21 9.08 6.50
N GLU A 45 -3.95 10.11 6.88
CA GLU A 45 -3.56 11.07 7.91
C GLU A 45 -4.76 11.41 8.81
N ASN A 46 -4.51 11.65 10.09
CA ASN A 46 -5.56 12.10 11.03
C ASN A 46 -5.80 13.60 10.91
N ALA A 47 -6.30 14.05 9.76
CA ALA A 47 -6.54 15.46 9.45
C ALA A 47 -7.67 16.09 10.30
N VAL A 48 -8.58 15.26 10.80
CA VAL A 48 -9.74 15.69 11.60
C VAL A 48 -9.49 15.67 13.11
N GLY A 49 -8.35 15.13 13.55
CA GLY A 49 -7.98 15.06 14.96
C GLY A 49 -8.82 14.09 15.78
N ALA A 50 -9.28 12.99 15.17
CA ALA A 50 -10.10 11.99 15.82
C ALA A 50 -9.37 11.29 16.97
N GLU A 51 -10.09 10.95 18.04
CA GLU A 51 -9.54 10.24 19.19
C GLU A 51 -9.09 8.83 18.83
N THR A 52 -9.91 8.12 18.04
CA THR A 52 -9.63 6.77 17.56
C THR A 52 -9.35 6.81 16.06
N PHE A 53 -8.13 6.42 15.68
CA PHE A 53 -7.64 6.53 14.31
C PHE A 53 -6.85 5.29 13.92
N VAL A 54 -7.14 4.76 12.73
CA VAL A 54 -6.39 3.67 12.08
C VAL A 54 -5.76 4.22 10.81
N GLU A 55 -4.43 4.09 10.71
CA GLU A 55 -3.67 4.64 9.58
C GLU A 55 -3.75 3.73 8.35
N LEU A 56 -4.11 4.31 7.20
CA LEU A 56 -3.93 3.68 5.90
C LEU A 56 -2.53 4.01 5.37
N PRO A 57 -1.74 3.04 4.92
CA PRO A 57 -0.39 3.31 4.42
C PRO A 57 -0.38 4.04 3.07
N LEU A 58 -1.46 3.97 2.30
CA LEU A 58 -1.65 4.70 1.05
C LEU A 58 -3.15 4.92 0.79
N ALA A 59 -3.46 5.76 -0.19
CA ALA A 59 -4.80 5.84 -0.77
C ALA A 59 -5.10 4.57 -1.58
N PHE A 60 -6.38 4.18 -1.62
CA PHE A 60 -6.83 2.96 -2.31
C PHE A 60 -7.89 3.34 -3.34
N ASP A 61 -7.73 2.86 -4.57
CA ASP A 61 -8.72 3.06 -5.65
C ASP A 61 -9.94 2.13 -5.47
N ASP A 62 -9.72 0.91 -4.95
CA ASP A 62 -10.80 -0.04 -4.65
C ASP A 62 -11.29 0.17 -3.21
N VAL A 63 -12.50 0.74 -3.06
CA VAL A 63 -13.17 0.93 -1.77
C VAL A 63 -13.29 -0.36 -0.95
N ARG A 64 -13.42 -1.52 -1.60
CA ARG A 64 -13.51 -2.80 -0.91
C ARG A 64 -12.17 -3.17 -0.28
N GLU A 65 -11.07 -2.91 -0.98
CA GLU A 65 -9.72 -3.12 -0.43
C GLU A 65 -9.44 -2.12 0.69
N GLN A 66 -9.82 -0.85 0.51
CA GLN A 66 -9.72 0.17 1.54
C GLN A 66 -10.45 -0.25 2.82
N ILE A 67 -11.72 -0.65 2.70
CA ILE A 67 -12.55 -1.08 3.83
C ILE A 67 -11.93 -2.30 4.50
N ARG A 68 -11.50 -3.30 3.71
CA ARG A 68 -10.89 -4.51 4.25
C ARG A 68 -9.60 -4.20 5.01
N PHE A 69 -8.72 -3.37 4.44
CA PHE A 69 -7.49 -2.96 5.10
C PHE A 69 -7.79 -2.23 6.42
N GLY A 70 -8.74 -1.29 6.40
CA GLY A 70 -9.15 -0.54 7.59
C GLY A 70 -9.63 -1.44 8.73
N ILE A 71 -10.44 -2.46 8.40
CA ILE A 71 -10.93 -3.44 9.38
C ILE A 71 -9.77 -4.29 9.94
N GLU A 72 -8.86 -4.73 9.08
CA GLU A 72 -7.69 -5.52 9.47
C GLU A 72 -6.74 -4.69 10.36
N GLY A 73 -6.55 -3.40 10.06
CA GLY A 73 -5.84 -2.45 10.90
C GLY A 73 -6.51 -2.26 12.26
N ALA A 74 -7.81 -1.99 12.27
CA ALA A 74 -8.59 -1.81 13.50
C ALA A 74 -8.54 -3.05 14.41
N LEU A 75 -8.61 -4.25 13.83
CA LEU A 75 -8.44 -5.52 14.56
C LEU A 75 -7.04 -5.66 15.14
N SER A 76 -6.00 -5.35 14.35
CA SER A 76 -4.61 -5.48 14.79
C SER A 76 -4.23 -4.48 15.88
N GLU A 77 -4.81 -3.28 15.85
CA GLU A 77 -4.60 -2.26 16.87
C GLU A 77 -5.47 -2.48 18.13
N GLY A 78 -6.40 -3.44 18.07
CA GLY A 78 -7.33 -3.73 19.16
C GLY A 78 -8.42 -2.68 19.34
N VAL A 79 -8.66 -1.87 18.32
CA VAL A 79 -9.75 -0.88 18.26
C VAL A 79 -11.10 -1.56 18.13
N VAL A 80 -11.15 -2.66 17.38
CA VAL A 80 -12.34 -3.54 17.26
C VAL A 80 -11.95 -4.98 17.59
N ALA A 81 -12.92 -5.80 17.98
CA ALA A 81 -12.73 -7.21 18.31
C ALA A 81 -13.19 -8.15 17.18
N ASP A 82 -12.65 -9.37 17.20
CA ASP A 82 -13.08 -10.42 16.27
C ASP A 82 -14.57 -10.75 16.50
N GLY A 83 -15.35 -10.72 15.42
CA GLY A 83 -16.78 -10.97 15.44
C GLY A 83 -17.67 -9.73 15.60
N ASP A 84 -17.10 -8.54 15.82
CA ASP A 84 -17.84 -7.27 15.89
C ASP A 84 -18.58 -6.97 14.59
N GLU A 85 -19.77 -6.39 14.71
CA GLU A 85 -20.58 -5.89 13.61
C GLU A 85 -20.22 -4.42 13.35
N LEU A 86 -19.65 -4.16 12.19
CA LEU A 86 -19.09 -2.86 11.83
C LEU A 86 -19.98 -2.16 10.79
N GLY A 87 -20.28 -0.90 11.05
CA GLY A 87 -20.71 0.04 10.01
C GLY A 87 -19.48 0.63 9.34
N CYS A 88 -19.43 0.66 8.01
CA CYS A 88 -18.39 1.34 7.27
C CYS A 88 -19.01 2.40 6.38
N VAL A 89 -18.51 3.63 6.48
CA VAL A 89 -18.94 4.75 5.63
C VAL A 89 -17.74 5.26 4.85
N ALA A 90 -17.90 5.39 3.54
CA ALA A 90 -16.81 5.74 2.63
C ALA A 90 -17.33 6.57 1.46
N PRO A 91 -16.48 7.39 0.83
CA PRO A 91 -16.72 7.89 -0.52
C PRO A 91 -16.70 6.71 -1.51
N PHE A 92 -17.66 6.65 -2.44
CA PHE A 92 -17.72 5.62 -3.47
C PHE A 92 -17.83 6.18 -4.89
N LEU A 93 -18.71 7.16 -5.12
CA LEU A 93 -18.88 7.77 -6.44
C LEU A 93 -18.36 9.21 -6.51
N SER A 94 -18.29 9.88 -5.37
CA SER A 94 -17.80 11.24 -5.22
C SER A 94 -16.72 11.32 -4.15
N GLU A 95 -16.11 12.49 -3.97
CA GLU A 95 -15.19 12.76 -2.86
C GLU A 95 -15.90 12.88 -1.51
N GLU A 96 -17.24 13.02 -1.53
CA GLU A 96 -18.06 13.02 -0.31
C GLU A 96 -18.50 11.61 0.04
N VAL A 97 -18.73 11.37 1.34
CA VAL A 97 -19.24 10.08 1.82
C VAL A 97 -20.67 9.86 1.30
N ASP A 98 -20.81 8.90 0.40
CA ASP A 98 -22.07 8.54 -0.27
C ASP A 98 -22.39 7.03 -0.19
N MET A 99 -21.55 6.26 0.50
CA MET A 99 -21.73 4.83 0.74
C MET A 99 -21.79 4.50 2.24
N VAL A 100 -22.68 3.57 2.57
CA VAL A 100 -22.75 2.91 3.89
C VAL A 100 -22.86 1.41 3.65
N THR A 101 -22.05 0.63 4.37
CA THR A 101 -22.10 -0.83 4.33
C THR A 101 -21.96 -1.41 5.74
N ARG A 102 -22.50 -2.61 5.93
CA ARG A 102 -22.35 -3.39 7.16
C ARG A 102 -21.51 -4.62 6.87
N THR A 103 -20.56 -4.92 7.76
CA THR A 103 -19.72 -6.10 7.67
C THR A 103 -19.36 -6.61 9.05
N ARG A 104 -18.88 -7.85 9.12
CA ARG A 104 -18.39 -8.44 10.37
C ARG A 104 -16.86 -8.45 10.37
N ALA A 105 -16.27 -8.04 11.48
CA ALA A 105 -14.83 -8.15 11.71
C ALA A 105 -14.42 -9.63 11.78
N ASN A 106 -13.37 -10.01 11.06
CA ASN A 106 -12.88 -11.38 11.00
C ASN A 106 -11.35 -11.41 11.01
N ALA A 107 -10.76 -11.86 12.12
CA ALA A 107 -9.32 -11.97 12.30
C ALA A 107 -8.68 -13.12 11.50
N GLY A 108 -9.48 -14.05 10.95
CA GLY A 108 -9.01 -15.26 10.28
C GLY A 108 -8.70 -15.11 8.79
N THR A 109 -8.94 -13.96 8.17
CA THR A 109 -8.63 -13.71 6.76
C THR A 109 -7.96 -12.35 6.62
N GLN A 110 -6.62 -12.33 6.56
CA GLN A 110 -5.88 -11.13 6.21
C GLN A 110 -5.79 -11.00 4.69
N SER A 111 -5.96 -9.77 4.19
CA SER A 111 -5.74 -9.46 2.78
C SER A 111 -4.26 -9.49 2.44
N SER A 112 -3.95 -9.86 1.20
CA SER A 112 -2.60 -9.79 0.64
C SER A 112 -2.01 -8.37 0.71
N VAL A 113 -2.87 -7.36 0.62
CA VAL A 113 -2.53 -5.94 0.76
C VAL A 113 -2.14 -5.59 2.20
N TYR A 114 -2.91 -6.00 3.21
CA TYR A 114 -2.54 -5.75 4.60
C TYR A 114 -1.24 -6.44 4.98
N GLU A 115 -1.12 -7.68 4.54
CA GLU A 115 0.09 -8.46 4.61
C GLU A 115 1.32 -7.72 4.04
N LEU A 116 1.17 -6.94 2.96
CA LEU A 116 2.25 -6.14 2.36
C LEU A 116 2.87 -5.15 3.36
N PHE A 117 2.10 -4.64 4.32
CA PHE A 117 2.57 -3.63 5.28
C PHE A 117 2.82 -4.23 6.66
N ALA A 118 1.94 -5.12 7.14
CA ALA A 118 1.98 -5.62 8.50
C ALA A 118 2.92 -6.83 8.71
N SER A 119 3.18 -7.62 7.68
CA SER A 119 3.86 -8.92 7.79
C SER A 119 5.24 -8.95 7.14
N THR A 120 5.87 -7.80 6.94
CA THR A 120 7.22 -7.70 6.34
C THR A 120 8.27 -7.36 7.37
N ARG A 121 9.55 -7.52 7.00
CA ARG A 121 10.66 -7.00 7.81
C ARG A 121 10.83 -5.49 7.69
N ALA A 122 10.31 -4.89 6.63
CA ALA A 122 10.47 -3.47 6.40
C ALA A 122 9.44 -2.69 7.22
N GLU A 123 9.84 -1.51 7.67
CA GLU A 123 8.92 -0.60 8.36
C GLU A 123 7.83 -0.14 7.37
N PRO A 124 6.54 -0.08 7.76
CA PRO A 124 5.44 0.31 6.88
C PRO A 124 5.68 1.66 6.18
N GLY A 125 6.25 2.63 6.91
CA GLY A 125 6.61 3.94 6.37
C GLY A 125 7.62 3.86 5.23
N VAL A 126 8.57 2.93 5.26
CA VAL A 126 9.54 2.72 4.17
C VAL A 126 8.84 2.20 2.92
N ILE A 127 7.90 1.27 3.08
CA ILE A 127 7.13 0.73 1.94
C ILE A 127 6.31 1.86 1.30
N ARG A 128 5.63 2.68 2.12
CA ARG A 128 4.93 3.88 1.67
C ARG A 128 5.86 4.84 0.91
N ASP A 129 7.01 5.20 1.48
CA ASP A 129 7.93 6.14 0.84
C ASP A 129 8.43 5.62 -0.52
N VAL A 130 8.55 4.30 -0.70
CA VAL A 130 8.89 3.70 -1.99
C VAL A 130 7.73 3.75 -2.97
N PHE A 131 6.49 3.52 -2.51
CA PHE A 131 5.30 3.75 -3.33
C PHE A 131 5.19 5.19 -3.79
N ASP A 132 5.40 6.16 -2.89
CA ASP A 132 5.35 7.59 -3.24
C ASP A 132 6.35 7.93 -4.34
N VAL A 133 7.57 7.40 -4.25
CA VAL A 133 8.58 7.56 -5.30
C VAL A 133 8.14 6.90 -6.61
N ALA A 134 7.60 5.68 -6.55
CA ALA A 134 7.16 4.94 -7.73
C ALA A 134 5.98 5.63 -8.43
N ILE A 135 4.99 6.13 -7.67
CA ILE A 135 3.84 6.89 -8.16
C ILE A 135 4.32 8.20 -8.77
N GLU A 136 5.20 8.94 -8.10
CA GLU A 136 5.74 10.19 -8.63
C GLU A 136 6.52 9.97 -9.94
N LEU A 137 7.28 8.87 -10.04
CA LEU A 137 7.96 8.44 -11.25
C LEU A 137 6.99 8.06 -12.37
N GLY A 138 5.88 7.39 -12.04
CA GLY A 138 4.83 7.04 -13.00
C GLY A 138 4.19 8.28 -13.63
N ARG A 139 3.76 9.24 -12.79
CA ARG A 139 3.13 10.50 -13.22
C ARG A 139 4.05 11.38 -14.07
N LYS A 140 5.25 11.65 -13.57
CA LYS A 140 6.16 12.65 -14.18
C LYS A 140 7.05 12.05 -15.26
N GLY A 141 7.24 10.73 -15.23
CA GLY A 141 8.30 10.06 -15.96
C GLY A 141 9.69 10.62 -15.60
N GLN A 142 10.67 10.32 -16.44
CA GLN A 142 11.98 10.97 -16.37
C GLN A 142 12.22 11.79 -17.64
N LYS A 143 12.37 13.11 -17.48
CA LYS A 143 12.53 14.07 -18.60
C LYS A 143 11.38 13.95 -19.62
N GLY A 144 10.16 13.74 -19.12
CA GLY A 144 8.94 13.62 -19.92
C GLY A 144 8.80 12.30 -20.69
N LYS A 145 9.55 11.26 -20.32
CA LYS A 145 9.43 9.92 -20.90
C LYS A 145 8.99 8.91 -19.84
N PRO A 146 8.16 7.91 -20.20
CA PRO A 146 7.86 6.79 -19.32
C PRO A 146 9.16 6.14 -18.83
N VAL A 147 9.14 5.69 -17.58
CA VAL A 147 10.28 5.04 -16.93
C VAL A 147 9.78 3.79 -16.24
N GLY A 148 10.52 2.70 -16.35
CA GLY A 148 10.27 1.51 -15.55
C GLY A 148 11.32 1.39 -14.45
N ALA A 149 10.88 1.04 -13.25
CA ALA A 149 11.76 0.88 -12.10
C ALA A 149 11.39 -0.39 -11.32
N LEU A 150 12.37 -0.92 -10.58
CA LEU A 150 12.17 -2.05 -9.68
C LEU A 150 12.84 -1.73 -8.35
N PHE A 151 12.06 -1.72 -7.29
CA PHE A 151 12.49 -1.53 -5.92
C PHE A 151 12.27 -2.82 -5.15
N VAL A 152 13.26 -3.26 -4.38
CA VAL A 152 13.14 -4.40 -3.46
C VAL A 152 13.42 -3.89 -2.05
N VAL A 153 12.44 -4.05 -1.17
CA VAL A 153 12.41 -3.46 0.16
C VAL A 153 12.43 -4.58 1.21
N GLY A 154 13.37 -4.48 2.13
CA GLY A 154 13.55 -5.46 3.20
C GLY A 154 14.40 -6.67 2.81
N ASP A 155 14.86 -7.42 3.81
CA ASP A 155 15.70 -8.63 3.68
C ASP A 155 16.92 -8.39 2.75
N ALA A 156 17.48 -7.17 2.80
CA ALA A 156 18.45 -6.69 1.83
C ALA A 156 19.70 -7.59 1.75
N GLY A 157 20.13 -8.18 2.87
CA GLY A 157 21.26 -9.12 2.88
C GLY A 157 21.02 -10.36 2.00
N LYS A 158 19.83 -10.95 2.09
CA LYS A 158 19.46 -12.12 1.27
C LYS A 158 19.25 -11.73 -0.19
N VAL A 159 18.62 -10.58 -0.44
CA VAL A 159 18.45 -10.01 -1.79
C VAL A 159 19.81 -9.76 -2.45
N MET A 160 20.78 -9.20 -1.73
CA MET A 160 22.14 -8.96 -2.24
C MET A 160 22.87 -10.27 -2.56
N THR A 161 22.66 -11.32 -1.76
CA THR A 161 23.23 -12.65 -2.00
C THR A 161 22.62 -13.34 -3.23
N LYS A 162 21.33 -13.11 -3.49
CA LYS A 162 20.58 -13.67 -4.64
C LYS A 162 20.62 -12.80 -5.90
N SER A 163 21.47 -11.78 -5.93
CA SER A 163 21.56 -10.85 -7.07
C SER A 163 23.00 -10.67 -7.53
N ARG A 164 23.18 -10.01 -8.68
CA ARG A 164 24.50 -9.70 -9.24
C ARG A 164 24.59 -8.20 -9.57
N PRO A 165 25.74 -7.54 -9.34
CA PRO A 165 25.89 -6.14 -9.74
C PRO A 165 25.98 -6.05 -11.27
N LEU A 166 25.21 -5.15 -11.87
CA LEU A 166 25.32 -4.80 -13.29
C LEU A 166 26.30 -3.65 -13.53
N SER A 167 26.44 -2.77 -12.56
CA SER A 167 27.28 -1.58 -12.62
C SER A 167 27.82 -1.21 -11.24
N TYR A 168 28.62 -0.15 -11.19
CA TYR A 168 29.08 0.46 -9.96
C TYR A 168 27.89 0.94 -9.11
N ASN A 169 27.92 0.65 -7.80
CA ASN A 169 26.88 1.06 -6.87
C ASN A 169 27.16 2.49 -6.33
N PRO A 170 26.41 3.52 -6.73
CA PRO A 170 26.60 4.88 -6.24
C PRO A 170 26.21 5.04 -4.76
N PHE A 171 25.45 4.09 -4.20
CA PHE A 171 24.96 4.16 -2.83
C PHE A 171 25.87 3.45 -1.80
N GLU A 172 26.96 2.81 -2.24
CA GLU A 172 27.80 1.95 -1.38
C GLU A 172 28.33 2.64 -0.11
N LYS A 173 28.66 3.94 -0.20
CA LYS A 173 29.11 4.77 0.94
C LYS A 173 28.09 5.81 1.38
N SER A 174 26.88 5.77 0.81
CA SER A 174 25.82 6.70 1.16
C SER A 174 25.08 6.24 2.43
N HIS A 175 24.48 7.21 3.13
CA HIS A 175 23.62 6.99 4.29
C HIS A 175 22.23 7.57 4.04
N VAL A 176 21.79 7.51 2.79
CA VAL A 176 20.55 8.14 2.34
C VAL A 176 19.39 7.16 2.47
N HIS A 177 18.23 7.67 2.86
CA HIS A 177 17.04 6.86 3.12
C HIS A 177 15.92 7.28 2.19
N VAL A 178 15.12 6.32 1.74
CA VAL A 178 13.85 6.65 1.07
C VAL A 178 12.99 7.48 2.04
N GLY A 179 12.22 8.43 1.51
CA GLY A 179 11.53 9.46 2.30
C GLY A 179 12.31 10.78 2.35
N ASP A 180 13.63 10.76 2.17
CA ASP A 180 14.41 12.01 2.05
C ASP A 180 14.11 12.72 0.71
N PRO A 181 13.76 14.02 0.69
CA PRO A 181 13.44 14.72 -0.57
C PRO A 181 14.57 14.68 -1.62
N ILE A 182 15.83 14.64 -1.18
CA ILE A 182 16.99 14.53 -2.07
C ILE A 182 17.10 13.15 -2.71
N VAL A 183 16.62 12.11 -2.03
CA VAL A 183 16.65 10.73 -2.52
C VAL A 183 15.68 10.56 -3.68
N ASN A 184 14.52 11.22 -3.65
CA ASN A 184 13.56 11.15 -4.75
C ASN A 184 14.18 11.66 -6.06
N VAL A 185 15.00 12.71 -6.00
CA VAL A 185 15.76 13.22 -7.16
C VAL A 185 16.81 12.21 -7.62
N MET A 186 17.54 11.59 -6.71
CA MET A 186 18.56 10.59 -7.07
C MET A 186 17.94 9.33 -7.67
N LEU A 187 16.87 8.80 -7.07
CA LEU A 187 16.14 7.64 -7.59
C LEU A 187 15.58 7.94 -8.99
N LYS A 188 15.08 9.15 -9.24
CA LYS A 188 14.70 9.60 -10.60
C LYS A 188 15.85 9.60 -11.58
N GLU A 189 17.03 10.07 -11.19
CA GLU A 189 18.17 10.09 -12.11
C GLU A 189 18.65 8.68 -12.47
N PHE A 190 18.57 7.74 -11.52
CA PHE A 190 19.06 6.37 -11.71
C PHE A 190 18.00 5.35 -12.17
N SER A 191 16.71 5.66 -12.15
CA SER A 191 15.62 4.73 -12.47
C SER A 191 15.59 4.28 -13.94
N ARG A 192 16.18 5.07 -14.86
CA ARG A 192 16.32 4.68 -16.27
C ARG A 192 17.24 3.50 -16.55
N LEU A 193 17.99 3.06 -15.55
CA LEU A 193 19.06 2.11 -15.76
C LEU A 193 18.65 0.71 -15.31
N ASP A 194 19.24 -0.29 -15.95
CA ASP A 194 18.86 -1.68 -15.74
C ASP A 194 19.24 -2.17 -14.34
N GLY A 195 18.29 -2.89 -13.74
CA GLY A 195 18.43 -3.52 -12.43
C GLY A 195 17.46 -2.98 -11.37
N ALA A 196 17.57 -3.56 -10.19
CA ALA A 196 16.77 -3.21 -9.03
C ALA A 196 17.53 -2.26 -8.09
N PHE A 197 16.77 -1.38 -7.44
CA PHE A 197 17.16 -0.78 -6.17
C PHE A 197 16.89 -1.77 -5.04
N VAL A 198 17.84 -1.91 -4.12
CA VAL A 198 17.70 -2.72 -2.91
C VAL A 198 17.73 -1.78 -1.72
N ILE A 199 16.67 -1.83 -0.92
CA ILE A 199 16.39 -0.94 0.20
C ILE A 199 16.30 -1.80 1.46
N SER A 200 16.94 -1.37 2.54
CA SER A 200 16.93 -2.11 3.80
C SER A 200 15.60 -1.99 4.53
N ASP A 201 15.44 -2.79 5.57
CA ASP A 201 14.29 -2.79 6.48
C ASP A 201 13.96 -1.38 7.01
N SER A 202 14.99 -0.58 7.31
CA SER A 202 14.88 0.81 7.81
C SER A 202 14.94 1.89 6.72
N GLY A 203 14.78 1.56 5.45
CA GLY A 203 14.70 2.54 4.35
C GLY A 203 16.03 3.02 3.76
N LYS A 204 17.19 2.54 4.22
CA LYS A 204 18.48 2.88 3.60
C LYS A 204 18.58 2.26 2.21
N ILE A 205 18.99 3.04 1.21
CA ILE A 205 19.34 2.49 -0.10
C ILE A 205 20.68 1.74 0.00
N VAL A 206 20.64 0.42 -0.13
CA VAL A 206 21.80 -0.47 -0.02
C VAL A 206 22.54 -0.55 -1.36
N SER A 207 21.79 -0.70 -2.45
CA SER A 207 22.36 -0.76 -3.79
C SER A 207 21.36 -0.31 -4.84
N SER A 208 21.88 0.16 -5.97
CA SER A 208 21.17 0.14 -7.25
C SER A 208 21.85 -0.83 -8.21
N TYR A 209 21.34 -0.95 -9.44
CA TYR A 209 21.93 -1.77 -10.52
C TYR A 209 22.06 -3.25 -10.16
N ARG A 210 21.11 -3.81 -9.42
CA ARG A 210 21.13 -5.24 -9.08
C ARG A 210 20.36 -6.02 -10.13
N TYR A 211 21.04 -6.92 -10.83
CA TYR A 211 20.39 -7.94 -11.63
C TYR A 211 19.78 -8.98 -10.70
N LEU A 212 18.47 -9.12 -10.80
CA LEU A 212 17.72 -10.20 -10.16
C LEU A 212 17.39 -11.22 -11.25
N GLU A 213 17.69 -12.49 -11.00
CA GLU A 213 17.38 -13.55 -11.95
C GLU A 213 15.85 -13.72 -12.04
N PRO A 214 15.23 -13.54 -13.22
CA PRO A 214 13.81 -13.82 -13.39
C PRO A 214 13.60 -15.33 -13.30
N GLY A 215 12.74 -15.77 -12.38
CA GLY A 215 12.38 -17.16 -12.20
C GLY A 215 10.87 -17.34 -12.29
N ALA A 216 10.40 -18.19 -13.21
CA ALA A 216 8.97 -18.41 -13.43
C ALA A 216 8.38 -19.56 -12.60
N GLU A 217 9.22 -20.44 -12.02
CA GLU A 217 8.73 -21.58 -11.25
C GLU A 217 8.20 -21.16 -9.88
N GLY A 218 6.95 -21.50 -9.57
CA GLY A 218 6.36 -21.23 -8.25
C GLY A 218 6.06 -19.76 -7.97
N THR A 219 5.90 -18.94 -9.01
CA THR A 219 5.35 -17.58 -8.90
C THR A 219 3.98 -17.52 -9.56
N ASP A 220 3.00 -16.87 -8.92
CA ASP A 220 1.68 -16.63 -9.52
C ASP A 220 1.62 -15.21 -10.09
N ILE A 221 2.24 -15.05 -11.26
CA ILE A 221 2.36 -13.76 -11.95
C ILE A 221 1.48 -13.79 -13.21
N PRO A 222 0.59 -12.79 -13.40
CA PRO A 222 -0.21 -12.68 -14.61
C PRO A 222 0.62 -12.73 -15.89
N LYS A 223 0.09 -13.41 -16.91
CA LYS A 223 0.71 -13.44 -18.25
C LYS A 223 0.73 -12.04 -18.85
N GLY A 224 1.78 -11.73 -19.61
CA GLY A 224 1.94 -10.43 -20.29
C GLY A 224 2.83 -9.45 -19.52
N LEU A 225 3.21 -9.76 -18.28
CA LEU A 225 4.13 -8.94 -17.50
C LEU A 225 5.60 -9.20 -17.88
N GLY A 226 6.36 -8.11 -17.99
CA GLY A 226 7.76 -8.13 -18.44
C GLY A 226 8.79 -8.63 -17.42
N ALA A 227 10.07 -8.60 -17.79
CA ALA A 227 11.17 -9.17 -17.00
C ALA A 227 11.31 -8.60 -15.57
N ARG A 228 11.03 -7.30 -15.35
CA ARG A 228 11.06 -6.68 -14.01
C ARG A 228 10.01 -7.30 -13.07
N HIS A 229 8.81 -7.59 -13.58
CA HIS A 229 7.75 -8.25 -12.81
C HIS A 229 8.13 -9.71 -12.47
N MET A 230 8.67 -10.44 -13.45
CA MET A 230 9.15 -11.81 -13.20
C MET A 230 10.27 -11.85 -12.16
N ALA A 231 11.19 -10.88 -12.21
CA ALA A 231 12.22 -10.71 -11.19
C ALA A 231 11.63 -10.36 -9.81
N ALA A 232 10.61 -9.50 -9.76
CA ALA A 232 9.92 -9.11 -8.53
C ALA A 232 9.23 -10.30 -7.84
N GLY A 233 8.47 -11.12 -8.58
CA GLY A 233 7.89 -12.32 -8.00
C GLY A 233 8.96 -13.34 -7.60
N ALA A 234 9.98 -13.56 -8.42
CA ALA A 234 11.04 -14.52 -8.10
C ALA A 234 11.82 -14.14 -6.83
N ILE A 235 12.19 -12.86 -6.67
CA ILE A 235 12.94 -12.42 -5.51
C ILE A 235 12.10 -12.47 -4.24
N THR A 236 10.83 -12.07 -4.30
CA THR A 236 9.93 -12.03 -3.13
C THR A 236 9.42 -13.41 -2.71
N ARG A 237 9.43 -14.40 -3.60
CA ARG A 237 9.24 -15.82 -3.24
C ARG A 237 10.42 -16.35 -2.44
N ASP A 238 11.62 -15.91 -2.78
CA ASP A 238 12.87 -16.45 -2.26
C ASP A 238 13.40 -15.71 -1.02
N THR A 239 12.79 -14.57 -0.66
CA THR A 239 13.18 -13.69 0.46
C THR A 239 11.93 -13.23 1.21
N ASN A 240 12.10 -12.56 2.36
CA ASN A 240 10.99 -11.90 3.05
C ASN A 240 10.82 -10.44 2.60
N ALA A 241 11.36 -10.10 1.42
CA ALA A 241 11.30 -8.76 0.88
C ALA A 241 9.96 -8.52 0.17
N VAL A 242 9.64 -7.24 0.00
CA VAL A 242 8.61 -6.75 -0.92
C VAL A 242 9.29 -6.25 -2.18
N ALA A 243 8.66 -6.42 -3.33
CA ALA A 243 9.13 -5.79 -4.56
C ALA A 243 8.06 -4.90 -5.15
N ILE A 244 8.41 -3.64 -5.44
CA ILE A 244 7.55 -2.64 -6.08
C ILE A 244 8.09 -2.38 -7.47
N VAL A 245 7.25 -2.56 -8.48
CA VAL A 245 7.57 -2.41 -9.90
C VAL A 245 6.77 -1.25 -10.46
N LEU A 246 7.47 -0.26 -11.00
CA LEU A 246 6.86 0.70 -11.92
C LEU A 246 7.06 0.17 -13.34
N SER A 247 5.96 -0.01 -14.06
CA SER A 247 5.99 -0.55 -15.41
C SER A 247 6.20 0.55 -16.44
N GLU A 248 7.17 0.33 -17.34
CA GLU A 248 7.51 1.28 -18.41
C GLU A 248 6.45 1.33 -19.51
N SER A 249 5.69 0.23 -19.69
CA SER A 249 4.78 0.07 -20.83
C SER A 249 3.37 0.60 -20.58
N ASP A 250 2.84 0.40 -19.38
CA ASP A 250 1.48 0.78 -19.00
C ASP A 250 1.47 1.81 -17.84
N GLY A 251 2.63 2.18 -17.28
CA GLY A 251 2.73 3.20 -16.24
C GLY A 251 2.28 2.75 -14.85
N LEU A 252 1.68 1.56 -14.73
CA LEU A 252 1.12 1.07 -13.47
C LEU A 252 2.22 0.70 -12.46
N VAL A 253 1.91 0.91 -11.18
CA VAL A 253 2.75 0.53 -10.04
C VAL A 253 2.18 -0.75 -9.44
N ARG A 254 3.01 -1.78 -9.30
CA ARG A 254 2.60 -3.11 -8.81
C ARG A 254 3.50 -3.56 -7.68
N ALA A 255 2.92 -4.11 -6.62
CA ALA A 255 3.66 -4.74 -5.55
C ALA A 255 3.55 -6.26 -5.58
N PHE A 256 4.65 -6.89 -5.23
CA PHE A 256 4.82 -8.33 -5.16
C PHE A 256 5.27 -8.72 -3.77
N ARG A 257 4.73 -9.83 -3.29
CA ARG A 257 5.13 -10.46 -2.04
C ARG A 257 4.93 -11.97 -2.15
N ASN A 258 5.84 -12.76 -1.57
CA ASN A 258 5.78 -14.22 -1.59
C ASN A 258 5.62 -14.85 -3.00
N GLY A 259 6.04 -14.15 -4.05
CA GLY A 259 5.88 -14.62 -5.43
C GLY A 259 4.55 -14.31 -6.10
N GLU A 260 3.68 -13.55 -5.44
CA GLU A 260 2.35 -13.17 -5.91
C GLU A 260 2.28 -11.65 -6.13
N LEU A 261 1.46 -11.22 -7.09
CA LEU A 261 1.07 -9.82 -7.25
C LEU A 261 -0.03 -9.51 -6.22
N VAL A 262 0.24 -8.58 -5.31
CA VAL A 262 -0.64 -8.31 -4.16
C VAL A 262 -1.34 -6.96 -4.20
N LEU A 263 -0.84 -6.02 -5.01
CA LEU A 263 -1.42 -4.69 -5.19
C LEU A 263 -1.06 -4.14 -6.57
N GLU A 264 -1.98 -3.44 -7.21
CA GLU A 264 -1.81 -2.69 -8.45
C GLU A 264 -2.43 -1.30 -8.27
N LEU A 265 -1.71 -0.26 -8.66
CA LEU A 265 -2.11 1.15 -8.52
C LEU A 265 -1.88 1.87 -9.84
N ASP A 266 -2.83 2.74 -10.22
CA ASP A 266 -2.64 3.71 -11.30
C ASP A 266 -2.08 5.02 -10.72
N PRO A 267 -0.86 5.44 -11.13
CA PRO A 267 -0.32 6.72 -10.69
C PRO A 267 -1.17 7.92 -11.09
N GLU A 268 -2.02 7.88 -12.11
CA GLU A 268 -2.86 9.03 -12.47
C GLU A 268 -4.02 9.23 -11.49
N ASP A 269 -4.48 8.17 -10.81
CA ASP A 269 -5.65 8.19 -9.92
C ASP A 269 -5.32 8.53 -8.44
N ASN A 270 -4.02 8.60 -8.07
CA ASN A 270 -3.55 8.74 -6.67
C ASN A 270 -2.83 10.06 -6.31
#